data_AF-A0A1V5K523-F1
#
_entry.id   AF-A0A1V5K523-F1
#
_cell.length_a   1.000
_cell.length_b   1.000
_cell.length_c   1.000
_cell.angle_alpha   90.00
_cell.angle_beta   90.00
_cell.angle_gamma   90.00
#
_symmetry.space_group_name_H-M   'P 1'
#
loop_
_entity.id
_entity.type
_entity.pdbx_description
1 polymer ?
#
loop_
_entity_poly.entity_id
_entity_poly.type
_entity_poly.pdbx_seq_one_letter_code
_entity_poly.pdbx_strand_id
1 'polypeptide(L)'
;MIEGPLAGGHLGFRKDNIFNEEYSLEKLVPDVLSQAKTLEDKYGKPVPVIPAGGIYTGADIHKFIKMGASGVQMATRFVATYECDASSEIKNAYIKANKEDIIIIESPVGMPGRAIHNHFLDDVASGHKKPFKCPYHCITTCDFKKAPYCIANALCNATEGNISEGFAFAGQNVWRVDKIVHVSELIQSLNDEYDEAEKNDLNNSR
;
A
#
# COMPACT_ATOMS: atom_id res chain seq x y z
N MET A 1 -13.70 2.07 -1.97
CA MET A 1 -12.23 2.19 -2.10
C MET A 1 -11.80 1.46 -3.35
N ILE A 2 -10.90 2.04 -4.15
CA ILE A 2 -10.29 1.40 -5.31
C ILE A 2 -8.79 1.28 -5.01
N GLU A 3 -8.27 0.07 -5.05
CA GLU A 3 -6.84 -0.17 -4.90
C GLU A 3 -6.16 -0.14 -6.27
N GLY A 4 -5.04 0.57 -6.38
CA GLY A 4 -4.18 0.60 -7.56
C GLY A 4 -2.96 -0.31 -7.41
N PRO A 5 -2.28 -0.64 -8.52
CA PRO A 5 -1.16 -1.58 -8.55
C PRO A 5 0.05 -1.15 -7.70
N LEU A 6 0.17 0.15 -7.41
CA LEU A 6 1.26 0.72 -6.62
C LEU A 6 1.05 0.60 -5.10
N ALA A 7 -0.06 -0.01 -4.67
CA ALA A 7 -0.36 -0.25 -3.26
C ALA A 7 0.67 -1.16 -2.58
N GLY A 8 0.70 -1.07 -1.25
CA GLY A 8 1.44 -1.99 -0.37
C GLY A 8 0.49 -3.02 0.24
N GLY A 9 1.03 -4.13 0.75
CA GLY A 9 0.19 -5.21 1.27
C GLY A 9 -0.20 -6.19 0.18
N HIS A 10 -1.32 -6.90 0.37
CA HIS A 10 -1.87 -7.78 -0.66
C HIS A 10 -2.46 -6.95 -1.79
N LEU A 11 -2.18 -7.37 -3.03
CA LEU A 11 -2.66 -6.71 -4.23
C LEU A 11 -3.88 -7.43 -4.78
N GLY A 12 -4.97 -6.70 -5.01
CA GLY A 12 -6.17 -7.19 -5.71
C GLY A 12 -6.00 -7.48 -7.20
N PHE A 13 -4.77 -7.68 -7.69
CA PHE A 13 -4.42 -7.79 -9.10
C PHE A 13 -3.86 -9.17 -9.45
N ARG A 14 -4.04 -9.60 -10.71
CA ARG A 14 -3.25 -10.72 -11.27
C ARG A 14 -1.81 -10.27 -11.45
N LYS A 15 -0.84 -11.17 -11.31
CA LYS A 15 0.60 -10.84 -11.42
C LYS A 15 0.94 -10.05 -12.70
N ASP A 16 0.39 -10.46 -13.83
CA ASP A 16 0.63 -9.81 -15.13
C ASP A 16 0.06 -8.39 -15.24
N ASN A 17 -0.92 -8.04 -14.40
CA ASN A 17 -1.58 -6.74 -14.41
C ASN A 17 -0.89 -5.71 -13.51
N ILE A 18 -0.05 -6.15 -12.56
CA ILE A 18 0.58 -5.26 -11.56
C ILE A 18 1.46 -4.19 -12.22
N PHE A 19 2.13 -4.54 -13.32
CA PHE A 19 3.06 -3.64 -14.02
C PHE A 19 2.46 -3.02 -15.28
N ASN A 20 1.17 -3.27 -15.55
CA ASN A 20 0.51 -2.76 -16.72
C ASN A 20 -0.18 -1.41 -16.41
N GLU A 21 0.22 -0.37 -17.13
CA GLU A 21 -0.28 0.99 -16.97
C GLU A 21 -1.79 1.13 -17.22
N GLU A 22 -2.41 0.21 -17.96
CA GLU A 22 -3.87 0.18 -18.14
C GLU A 22 -4.63 -0.04 -16.82
N TYR A 23 -3.96 -0.60 -15.81
CA TYR A 23 -4.50 -0.77 -14.47
C TYR A 23 -4.08 0.35 -13.50
N SER A 24 -3.49 1.45 -13.98
CA SER A 24 -3.15 2.57 -13.12
C SER A 24 -4.41 3.22 -12.52
N LEU A 25 -4.27 3.88 -11.37
CA LEU A 25 -5.39 4.58 -10.75
C LEU A 25 -5.97 5.66 -11.67
N GLU A 26 -5.13 6.31 -12.48
CA GLU A 26 -5.55 7.33 -13.45
C GLU A 26 -6.53 6.78 -14.50
N LYS A 27 -6.41 5.49 -14.82
CA LYS A 27 -7.31 4.78 -15.76
C LYS A 27 -8.53 4.21 -15.05
N LEU A 28 -8.34 3.62 -13.86
CA LEU A 28 -9.41 2.95 -13.12
C LEU A 28 -10.40 3.92 -12.46
N VAL A 29 -9.93 5.06 -11.95
CA VAL A 29 -10.77 6.01 -11.20
C VAL A 29 -11.92 6.57 -12.05
N PRO A 30 -11.72 7.06 -13.29
CA PRO A 30 -12.80 7.55 -14.13
C PRO A 30 -13.89 6.50 -14.40
N ASP A 31 -13.49 5.26 -14.66
CA ASP A 31 -14.42 4.16 -14.94
C ASP A 31 -15.29 3.86 -13.71
N VAL A 32 -14.67 3.77 -12.53
CA VAL A 32 -15.41 3.51 -11.30
C VAL A 32 -16.28 4.70 -10.90
N LEU A 33 -15.86 5.94 -11.14
CA LEU A 33 -16.70 7.12 -10.93
C LEU A 33 -17.95 7.08 -11.81
N SER A 34 -17.82 6.65 -13.07
CA SER A 34 -18.97 6.47 -13.98
C SER A 34 -19.96 5.42 -13.44
N GLN A 35 -19.44 4.30 -12.94
CA GLN A 35 -20.28 3.26 -12.32
C GLN A 35 -20.92 3.73 -11.02
N ALA A 36 -20.16 4.45 -10.17
CA ALA A 36 -20.65 5.03 -8.93
C ALA A 36 -21.82 5.96 -9.22
N LYS A 37 -21.67 6.89 -10.17
CA LYS A 37 -22.74 7.81 -10.59
C LYS A 37 -24.00 7.07 -11.06
N THR A 38 -23.84 5.98 -11.81
CA THR A 38 -24.99 5.15 -12.24
C THR A 38 -25.76 4.59 -11.04
N LEU A 39 -25.07 4.20 -9.97
CA LEU A 39 -25.69 3.74 -8.72
C LEU A 39 -26.32 4.91 -7.95
N GLU A 40 -25.66 6.06 -7.91
CA GLU A 40 -26.19 7.27 -7.28
C GLU A 40 -27.50 7.71 -7.94
N ASP A 41 -27.55 7.78 -9.27
CA ASP A 41 -28.73 8.14 -10.04
C ASP A 41 -29.89 7.15 -9.82
N LYS A 42 -29.57 5.85 -9.68
CA LYS A 42 -30.55 4.79 -9.47
C LYS A 42 -31.14 4.77 -8.06
N TYR A 43 -30.31 5.01 -7.04
CA TYR A 43 -30.69 4.82 -5.63
C TYR A 43 -30.81 6.14 -4.84
N GLY A 44 -30.50 7.28 -5.46
CA GLY A 44 -30.54 8.61 -4.85
C GLY A 44 -29.57 8.77 -3.67
N LYS A 45 -28.49 7.98 -3.63
CA LYS A 45 -27.52 7.98 -2.52
C LYS A 45 -26.10 8.11 -3.05
N PRO A 46 -25.27 9.01 -2.49
CA PRO A 46 -23.89 9.17 -2.92
C PRO A 46 -23.07 7.90 -2.64
N VAL A 47 -22.17 7.57 -3.56
CA VAL A 47 -21.24 6.46 -3.50
C VAL A 47 -19.82 7.02 -3.59
N PRO A 48 -19.18 7.34 -2.44
CA PRO A 48 -17.88 7.98 -2.44
C PRO A 48 -16.81 7.04 -3.00
N VAL A 49 -16.01 7.58 -3.91
CA VAL A 49 -14.88 6.87 -4.53
C VAL A 49 -13.58 7.34 -3.89
N ILE A 50 -12.83 6.39 -3.34
CA ILE A 50 -11.57 6.63 -2.60
C ILE A 50 -10.46 5.77 -3.24
N PRO A 51 -9.63 6.33 -4.14
CA PRO A 51 -8.43 5.65 -4.64
C PRO A 51 -7.37 5.45 -3.56
N ALA A 52 -6.63 4.35 -3.67
CA ALA A 52 -5.61 3.91 -2.74
C ALA A 52 -4.44 3.26 -3.49
N GLY A 53 -3.21 3.55 -3.07
CA GLY A 53 -2.00 2.93 -3.63
C GLY A 53 -1.17 3.89 -4.49
N GLY A 54 0.12 4.02 -4.19
CA GLY A 54 1.01 4.95 -4.87
C GLY A 54 0.86 6.44 -4.50
N ILE A 55 -0.28 6.86 -3.95
CA ILE A 55 -0.53 8.23 -3.50
C ILE A 55 0.43 8.59 -2.35
N TYR A 56 1.21 9.66 -2.52
CA TYR A 56 2.29 10.01 -1.59
C TYR A 56 2.32 11.48 -1.17
N THR A 57 2.09 12.42 -2.09
CA THR A 57 2.15 13.88 -1.84
C THR A 57 0.77 14.52 -1.81
N GLY A 58 0.67 15.74 -1.28
CA GLY A 58 -0.53 16.57 -1.41
C GLY A 58 -0.92 16.86 -2.86
N ALA A 59 0.06 16.97 -3.76
CA ALA A 59 -0.20 17.08 -5.20
C ALA A 59 -0.88 15.83 -5.79
N ASP A 60 -0.50 14.62 -5.33
CA ASP A 60 -1.19 13.39 -5.71
C ASP A 60 -2.64 13.39 -5.19
N ILE A 61 -2.87 13.91 -3.97
CA ILE A 61 -4.22 14.07 -3.41
C ILE A 61 -5.05 14.99 -4.30
N HIS A 62 -4.54 16.19 -4.59
CA HIS A 62 -5.20 17.17 -5.45
C HIS A 62 -5.57 16.60 -6.81
N LYS A 63 -4.64 15.88 -7.44
CA LYS A 63 -4.87 15.19 -8.71
C LYS A 63 -6.11 14.29 -8.66
N PHE A 64 -6.25 13.43 -7.65
CA PHE A 64 -7.40 12.51 -7.56
C PHE A 64 -8.69 13.21 -7.14
N ILE A 65 -8.63 14.21 -6.27
CA ILE A 65 -9.80 15.03 -5.93
C ILE A 65 -10.34 15.74 -7.19
N LYS A 66 -9.45 16.33 -8.00
CA LYS A 66 -9.80 16.96 -9.28
C LYS A 66 -10.43 15.98 -10.29
N MET A 67 -10.04 14.70 -10.24
CA MET A 67 -10.65 13.65 -11.06
C MET A 67 -12.06 13.27 -10.59
N GLY A 68 -12.53 13.76 -9.43
CA GLY A 68 -13.85 13.48 -8.87
C GLY A 68 -13.85 12.47 -7.72
N ALA A 69 -12.67 12.05 -7.23
CA ALA A 69 -12.60 11.24 -6.02
C ALA A 69 -13.06 12.04 -4.79
N SER A 70 -13.67 11.37 -3.83
CA SER A 70 -14.16 12.00 -2.58
C SER A 70 -13.08 12.13 -1.50
N GLY A 71 -11.90 11.56 -1.74
CA GLY A 71 -10.80 11.44 -0.81
C GLY A 71 -9.74 10.49 -1.35
N VAL A 72 -8.69 10.24 -0.58
CA VAL A 72 -7.67 9.23 -0.90
C VAL A 72 -7.38 8.36 0.32
N GLN A 73 -6.83 7.17 0.09
CA GLN A 73 -6.29 6.35 1.17
C GLN A 73 -4.78 6.20 1.02
N MET A 74 -4.07 6.48 2.10
CA MET A 74 -2.61 6.43 2.19
C MET A 74 -2.23 5.58 3.41
N ALA A 75 -1.22 4.72 3.28
CA ALA A 75 -0.77 3.85 4.36
C ALA A 75 0.75 3.91 4.55
N THR A 76 1.52 3.59 3.50
CA THR A 76 3.00 3.54 3.57
C THR A 76 3.63 4.81 4.12
N ARG A 77 3.07 5.99 3.79
CA ARG A 77 3.55 7.29 4.29
C ARG A 77 3.38 7.45 5.81
N PHE A 78 2.38 6.80 6.40
CA PHE A 78 2.05 6.90 7.82
C PHE A 78 2.79 5.88 8.71
N VAL A 79 3.48 4.89 8.13
CA VAL A 79 4.21 3.87 8.92
C VAL A 79 5.42 4.48 9.63
N ALA A 80 6.15 5.37 8.95
CA ALA A 80 7.27 6.11 9.55
C ALA A 80 6.78 7.36 10.31
N THR A 81 5.74 7.19 11.14
CA THR A 81 5.30 8.22 12.09
C THR A 81 5.57 7.80 13.53
N TYR A 82 5.68 8.75 14.46
CA TYR A 82 5.85 8.42 15.88
C TYR A 82 4.64 7.68 16.45
N GLU A 83 3.45 7.98 15.95
CA GLU A 83 2.17 7.44 16.41
C GLU A 83 1.88 6.02 15.89
N CYS A 84 2.52 5.61 14.78
CA CYS A 84 2.41 4.24 14.30
C CYS A 84 3.07 3.28 15.30
N ASP A 85 2.39 2.18 15.63
CA ASP A 85 2.81 1.13 16.56
C ASP A 85 3.81 0.12 15.95
N ALA A 86 4.20 0.31 14.68
CA ALA A 86 5.25 -0.47 14.06
C ALA A 86 6.58 -0.35 14.84
N SER A 87 7.32 -1.46 14.93
CA SER A 87 8.64 -1.50 15.56
C SER A 87 9.60 -0.49 14.94
N SER A 88 10.61 -0.10 15.71
CA SER A 88 11.67 0.79 15.23
C SER A 88 12.41 0.19 14.01
N GLU A 89 12.49 -1.14 13.97
CA GLU A 89 13.09 -1.95 12.92
C GLU A 89 12.29 -1.88 11.62
N ILE A 90 10.95 -1.95 11.69
CA ILE A 90 10.08 -1.70 10.52
C ILE A 90 10.28 -0.27 10.02
N LYS A 91 10.21 0.73 10.91
CA LYS A 91 10.35 2.14 10.51
C LYS A 91 11.71 2.40 9.88
N ASN A 92 12.77 1.80 10.42
CA ASN A 92 14.11 1.87 9.85
C ASN A 92 14.23 1.14 8.51
N ALA A 93 13.53 0.01 8.32
CA ALA A 93 13.47 -0.66 7.02
C ALA A 93 12.82 0.23 5.95
N TYR A 94 11.80 1.02 6.30
CA TYR A 94 11.18 1.98 5.38
C TYR A 94 12.14 3.09 4.98
N ILE A 95 12.84 3.67 5.97
CA ILE A 95 13.78 4.78 5.76
C ILE A 95 14.99 4.36 4.90
N LYS A 96 15.40 3.10 5.01
CA LYS A 96 16.56 2.56 4.29
C LYS A 96 16.22 1.94 2.93
N ALA A 97 14.94 1.75 2.62
CA ALA A 97 14.51 1.09 1.40
C ALA A 97 14.83 1.91 0.16
N ASN A 98 15.43 1.29 -0.84
CA ASN A 98 15.63 1.84 -2.17
C ASN A 98 14.52 1.37 -3.12
N LYS A 99 14.47 1.92 -4.33
CA LYS A 99 13.45 1.55 -5.34
C LYS A 99 13.51 0.07 -5.71
N GLU A 100 14.72 -0.48 -5.73
CA GLU A 100 15.05 -1.84 -6.11
C GLU A 100 14.65 -2.85 -5.02
N ASP A 101 14.53 -2.38 -3.78
CA ASP A 101 14.16 -3.21 -2.63
C ASP A 101 12.64 -3.50 -2.60
N ILE A 102 11.82 -2.84 -3.42
CA ILE A 102 10.37 -3.09 -3.43
C ILE A 102 10.03 -4.22 -4.40
N ILE A 103 9.68 -5.37 -3.84
CA ILE A 103 9.41 -6.59 -4.60
C ILE A 103 7.96 -7.07 -4.48
N ILE A 104 7.52 -7.87 -5.45
CA ILE A 104 6.27 -8.62 -5.37
C ILE A 104 6.55 -10.01 -4.83
N ILE A 105 5.89 -10.35 -3.72
CA ILE A 105 5.93 -11.65 -3.09
C ILE A 105 4.63 -12.41 -3.35
N GLU A 106 4.66 -13.72 -3.19
CA GLU A 106 3.46 -14.55 -3.21
C GLU A 106 3.11 -14.96 -1.79
N SER A 107 1.89 -14.64 -1.36
CA SER A 107 1.42 -15.00 -0.04
C SER A 107 1.22 -16.52 0.07
N PRO A 108 1.10 -17.07 1.29
CA PRO A 108 0.82 -18.49 1.50
C PRO A 108 -0.44 -19.04 0.80
N VAL A 109 -1.33 -18.16 0.33
CA VAL A 109 -2.55 -18.51 -0.41
C VAL A 109 -2.49 -18.15 -1.90
N GLY A 110 -1.31 -17.81 -2.42
CA GLY A 110 -1.10 -17.52 -3.84
C GLY A 110 -1.50 -16.10 -4.27
N MET A 111 -1.79 -15.22 -3.32
CA MET A 111 -2.13 -13.82 -3.64
C MET A 111 -0.84 -12.99 -3.71
N PRO A 112 -0.68 -12.14 -4.74
CA PRO A 112 0.47 -11.25 -4.79
C PRO A 112 0.41 -10.23 -3.65
N GLY A 113 1.57 -9.87 -3.11
CA GLY A 113 1.71 -8.78 -2.17
C GLY A 113 2.99 -8.00 -2.42
N ARG A 114 3.05 -6.75 -1.97
CA ARG A 114 4.21 -5.88 -2.15
C ARG A 114 4.90 -5.59 -0.83
N ALA A 115 6.17 -5.98 -0.75
CA ALA A 115 6.98 -5.91 0.46
C ALA A 115 8.36 -5.31 0.20
N ILE A 116 9.01 -4.87 1.27
CA ILE A 116 10.43 -4.50 1.26
C ILE A 116 11.23 -5.80 1.31
N HIS A 117 12.14 -5.95 0.36
CA HIS A 117 13.08 -7.05 0.24
C HIS A 117 13.92 -7.18 1.52
N ASN A 118 14.09 -8.42 1.97
CA ASN A 118 14.98 -8.77 3.06
C ASN A 118 15.39 -10.24 2.95
N HIS A 119 16.31 -10.65 3.82
CA HIS A 119 16.84 -12.02 3.84
C HIS A 119 15.76 -13.10 4.09
N PHE A 120 14.72 -12.79 4.89
CA PHE A 120 13.61 -13.72 5.10
C PHE A 120 12.89 -14.05 3.79
N LEU A 121 12.67 -13.04 2.94
CA LEU A 121 12.03 -13.21 1.63
C LEU A 121 12.94 -13.96 0.65
N ASP A 122 14.27 -13.79 0.72
CA ASP A 122 15.22 -14.57 -0.08
C ASP A 122 15.17 -16.07 0.28
N ASP A 123 15.11 -16.39 1.57
CA ASP A 123 14.97 -17.76 2.04
C ASP A 123 13.68 -18.38 1.53
N VAL A 124 12.57 -17.66 1.64
CA VAL A 124 11.27 -18.12 1.13
C VAL A 124 11.32 -18.33 -0.39
N ALA A 125 11.90 -17.40 -1.14
CA ALA A 125 11.99 -17.46 -2.59
C ALA A 125 12.92 -18.59 -3.09
N SER A 126 13.97 -18.93 -2.33
CA SER A 126 14.86 -20.07 -2.61
C SER A 126 14.25 -21.44 -2.24
N GLY A 127 13.00 -21.46 -1.77
CA GLY A 127 12.28 -22.68 -1.42
C GLY A 127 12.55 -23.18 0.00
N HIS A 128 13.27 -22.40 0.82
CA HIS A 128 13.41 -22.72 2.24
C HIS A 128 12.07 -22.50 2.94
N LYS A 129 11.41 -23.60 3.28
CA LYS A 129 10.22 -23.57 4.12
C LYS A 129 10.61 -23.16 5.54
N LYS A 130 9.99 -22.12 6.07
CA LYS A 130 10.08 -21.73 7.49
C LYS A 130 9.06 -22.58 8.26
N PRO A 131 9.48 -23.66 8.95
CA PRO A 131 8.54 -24.61 9.53
C PRO A 131 7.71 -23.94 10.63
N PHE A 132 6.39 -24.10 10.55
CA PHE A 132 5.47 -23.59 11.55
C PHE A 132 4.31 -24.59 11.76
N LYS A 133 3.70 -24.54 12.94
CA LYS A 133 2.34 -25.07 13.15
C LYS A 133 1.38 -23.92 12.97
N CYS A 134 0.28 -24.11 12.24
CA CYS A 134 -0.73 -23.07 12.06
C CYS A 134 -1.30 -22.70 13.43
N PRO A 135 -1.03 -21.49 13.97
CA PRO A 135 -1.50 -21.14 15.30
C PRO A 135 -2.89 -20.48 15.27
N TYR A 136 -3.25 -19.88 14.13
CA TYR A 136 -4.41 -19.00 14.02
C TYR A 136 -5.62 -19.62 13.34
N HIS A 137 -5.44 -20.64 12.49
CA HIS A 137 -6.51 -21.18 11.66
C HIS A 137 -7.37 -20.11 10.97
N CYS A 138 -6.72 -19.03 10.49
CA CYS A 138 -7.36 -17.77 10.15
C CYS A 138 -8.29 -17.84 8.94
N ILE A 139 -7.95 -18.64 7.93
CA ILE A 139 -8.75 -18.80 6.70
C ILE A 139 -8.70 -20.24 6.21
N THR A 140 -9.80 -20.70 5.62
CA THR A 140 -9.97 -22.08 5.14
C THR A 140 -9.14 -22.40 3.91
N THR A 141 -8.75 -21.39 3.13
CA THR A 141 -7.98 -21.55 1.89
C THR A 141 -6.47 -21.71 2.11
N CYS A 142 -5.98 -21.54 3.34
CA CYS A 142 -4.57 -21.69 3.67
C CYS A 142 -4.22 -23.14 4.01
N ASP A 143 -3.47 -23.80 3.13
CA ASP A 143 -2.88 -25.12 3.40
C ASP A 143 -1.50 -24.95 4.05
N PHE A 144 -1.46 -24.90 5.38
CA PHE A 144 -0.20 -24.76 6.14
C PHE A 144 0.81 -25.90 5.91
N LYS A 145 0.39 -27.05 5.36
CA LYS A 145 1.30 -28.13 5.01
C LYS A 145 2.11 -27.80 3.75
N LYS A 146 1.55 -27.01 2.84
CA LYS A 146 2.21 -26.59 1.60
C LYS A 146 2.78 -25.18 1.66
N ALA A 147 2.21 -24.30 2.47
CA ALA A 147 2.66 -22.93 2.62
C ALA A 147 4.15 -22.85 3.02
N PRO A 148 4.95 -21.98 2.39
CA PRO A 148 6.36 -21.83 2.71
C PRO A 148 6.60 -21.19 4.09
N TYR A 149 5.65 -20.40 4.59
CA TYR A 149 5.69 -19.75 5.91
C TYR A 149 4.26 -19.36 6.35
N CYS A 150 4.10 -18.97 7.61
CA CYS A 150 2.85 -18.34 8.09
C CYS A 150 2.97 -16.83 7.97
N ILE A 151 2.14 -16.21 7.12
CA ILE A 151 2.18 -14.76 6.95
C ILE A 151 1.83 -14.00 8.23
N ALA A 152 0.87 -14.50 9.02
CA ALA A 152 0.52 -13.87 10.29
C ALA A 152 1.70 -13.91 11.28
N ASN A 153 2.40 -15.04 11.42
CA ASN A 153 3.61 -15.08 12.26
C ASN A 153 4.70 -14.14 11.72
N ALA A 154 4.94 -14.13 10.41
CA ALA A 154 5.96 -13.27 9.81
C ALA A 154 5.66 -11.78 10.06
N LEU A 155 4.39 -11.38 9.99
CA LEU A 155 3.95 -10.01 10.30
C LEU A 155 4.05 -9.71 11.79
N CYS A 156 3.62 -10.63 12.67
CA CYS A 156 3.79 -10.47 14.13
C CYS A 156 5.26 -10.32 14.52
N ASN A 157 6.14 -11.18 13.98
CA ASN A 157 7.58 -11.09 14.19
C ASN A 157 8.12 -9.72 13.77
N ALA A 158 7.72 -9.21 12.59
CA ALA A 158 8.13 -7.90 12.14
C ALA A 158 7.64 -6.78 13.07
N THR A 159 6.38 -6.83 13.52
CA THR A 159 5.80 -5.87 14.46
C THR A 159 6.51 -5.87 15.81
N GLU A 160 7.05 -7.03 16.24
CA GLU A 160 7.87 -7.16 17.45
C GLU A 160 9.35 -6.80 17.25
N GLY A 161 9.74 -6.40 16.03
CA GLY A 161 11.12 -6.01 15.69
C GLY A 161 12.00 -7.15 15.16
N ASN A 162 11.50 -8.39 15.14
CA ASN A 162 12.20 -9.54 14.58
C ASN A 162 12.04 -9.61 13.05
N ILE A 163 12.69 -8.67 12.34
CA ILE A 163 12.67 -8.60 10.88
C ILE A 163 13.38 -9.80 10.22
N SER A 164 14.31 -10.48 10.91
CA SER A 164 14.95 -11.70 10.39
C SER A 164 13.99 -12.86 10.18
N GLU A 165 12.89 -12.92 10.94
CA GLU A 165 11.86 -13.96 10.82
C GLU A 165 10.52 -13.38 10.32
N GLY A 166 10.57 -12.22 9.65
CA GLY A 166 9.41 -11.50 9.18
C GLY A 166 9.73 -10.64 7.96
N PHE A 167 8.77 -9.83 7.54
CA PHE A 167 8.98 -8.82 6.49
C PHE A 167 7.96 -7.70 6.67
N ALA A 168 8.20 -6.58 6.00
CA ALA A 168 7.31 -5.43 6.04
C ALA A 168 6.63 -5.20 4.68
N PHE A 169 5.31 -5.10 4.70
CA PHE A 169 4.53 -4.74 3.51
C PHE A 169 4.64 -3.24 3.24
N ALA A 170 4.97 -2.86 2.01
CA ALA A 170 5.13 -1.45 1.67
C ALA A 170 4.68 -1.15 0.24
N GLY A 171 4.17 0.05 0.01
CA GLY A 171 3.78 0.52 -1.31
C GLY A 171 4.99 0.89 -2.17
N GLN A 172 4.77 1.07 -3.47
CA GLN A 172 5.85 1.35 -4.44
C GLN A 172 6.69 2.58 -4.09
N ASN A 173 6.11 3.55 -3.38
CA ASN A 173 6.74 4.82 -3.03
C ASN A 173 7.41 4.84 -1.65
N VAL A 174 7.62 3.68 -1.01
CA VAL A 174 8.27 3.61 0.32
C VAL A 174 9.68 4.21 0.33
N TRP A 175 10.44 4.07 -0.76
CA TRP A 175 11.80 4.60 -0.91
C TRP A 175 11.90 6.13 -0.78
N ARG A 176 10.77 6.83 -0.83
CA ARG A 176 10.69 8.29 -0.64
C ARG A 176 10.63 8.68 0.85
N VAL A 177 10.41 7.71 1.74
CA VAL A 177 10.37 7.93 3.19
C VAL A 177 11.80 8.02 3.69
N ASP A 178 12.19 9.16 4.26
CA ASP A 178 13.57 9.48 4.63
C ASP A 178 13.77 9.73 6.13
N LYS A 179 12.68 9.95 6.87
CA LYS A 179 12.71 10.22 8.31
C LYS A 179 11.40 9.83 8.99
N ILE A 180 11.46 9.70 10.32
CA ILE A 180 10.27 9.58 11.17
C ILE A 180 9.75 10.99 11.48
N VAL A 181 8.44 11.19 11.34
CA VAL A 181 7.75 12.48 11.61
C VAL A 181 6.56 12.28 12.53
N HIS A 182 6.01 13.36 13.10
CA HIS A 182 4.70 13.26 13.73
C HIS A 182 3.59 13.22 12.68
N VAL A 183 2.47 12.54 12.98
CA VAL A 183 1.28 12.54 12.12
C VAL A 183 0.81 13.97 11.84
N SER A 184 0.86 14.86 12.83
CA SER A 184 0.49 16.28 12.65
C SER A 184 1.36 16.98 11.61
N GLU A 185 2.67 16.77 11.64
CA GLU A 185 3.63 17.34 10.67
C GLU A 185 3.39 16.78 9.27
N LEU A 186 3.15 15.47 9.17
CA LEU A 186 2.84 14.82 7.89
C LEU A 186 1.53 15.35 7.28
N ILE A 187 0.47 15.46 8.08
CA ILE A 187 -0.81 16.00 7.61
C ILE A 187 -0.65 17.46 7.18
N GLN A 188 0.10 18.26 7.94
CA GLN A 188 0.39 19.64 7.55
C GLN A 188 1.12 19.70 6.21
N SER A 189 2.18 18.88 6.01
CA SER A 189 2.91 18.87 4.74
C SER A 189 2.03 18.46 3.56
N LEU A 190 1.12 17.49 3.75
CA LEU A 190 0.17 17.07 2.72
C LEU A 190 -0.82 18.19 2.36
N ASN A 191 -1.30 18.95 3.35
CA ASN A 191 -2.19 20.08 3.10
C ASN A 191 -1.46 21.21 2.37
N ASP A 192 -0.23 21.55 2.77
CA ASP A 192 0.56 22.59 2.13
C ASP A 192 0.85 22.24 0.66
N GLU A 193 1.28 21.00 0.39
CA GLU A 193 1.50 20.49 -0.97
C GLU A 193 0.20 20.44 -1.81
N TYR A 194 -0.94 20.16 -1.19
CA TYR A 194 -2.25 20.18 -1.84
C TYR A 194 -2.62 21.61 -2.26
N ASP A 195 -2.53 22.56 -1.34
CA ASP A 195 -2.86 23.97 -1.58
C ASP A 195 -1.95 24.58 -2.65
N GLU A 196 -0.68 24.22 -2.66
CA GLU A 196 0.27 24.62 -3.71
C GLU A 196 -0.13 24.04 -5.09
N ALA A 197 -0.48 22.75 -5.15
CA ALA A 197 -0.94 22.12 -6.38
C ALA A 197 -2.23 22.75 -6.92
N GLU A 198 -3.19 23.05 -6.04
CA GLU A 198 -4.44 23.71 -6.38
C GLU A 198 -4.19 25.13 -6.95
N LYS A 199 -3.34 25.93 -6.31
CA LYS A 199 -2.96 27.28 -6.79
C LYS A 199 -2.30 27.22 -8.16
N ASN A 200 -1.38 26.28 -8.37
CA ASN A 200 -0.67 26.13 -9.64
C ASN A 200 -1.64 25.77 -10.78
N ASP A 201 -2.60 24.87 -10.52
CA ASP A 201 -3.64 24.51 -11.48
C ASP A 201 -4.55 25.69 -11.85
N LEU A 202 -4.94 26.52 -10.88
CA LEU A 202 -5.74 27.71 -11.11
C LEU A 202 -5.00 28.77 -11.94
N ASN A 203 -3.70 28.92 -11.72
CA ASN A 203 -2.86 29.86 -12.48
C ASN A 203 -2.62 29.40 -13.92
N ASN A 204 -2.50 28.09 -14.15
CA ASN A 204 -2.32 27.50 -15.49
C ASN A 204 -3.61 27.44 -16.32
N SER A 205 -4.77 27.66 -15.69
CA SER A 205 -6.09 27.65 -16.35
C SER A 205 -6.57 29.07 -16.75
N ARG A 206 -5.74 30.09 -16.54
CA ARG A 206 -5.96 31.50 -16.96
C ARG A 206 -5.09 31.83 -18.16
#